data_AF-A0A1S8BCR7-F1
#
_entry.id   AF-A0A1S8BCR7-F1
#
_cell.length_a   1.000
_cell.length_b   1.000
_cell.length_c   1.000
_cell.angle_alpha   90.00
_cell.angle_beta   90.00
_cell.angle_gamma   90.00
#
_symmetry.space_group_name_H-M   'P 1'
#
loop_
_entity.id
_entity.type
_entity.pdbx_description
1 polymer ?
#
loop_
_entity_poly.entity_id
_entity_poly.type
_entity_poly.pdbx_seq_one_letter_code
_entity_poly.pdbx_strand_id
1 'polypeptide(L)'
;NPTHHLVFNEGFAYVPTDYDAISPASPPYLVMYLPNRTTTAPEQPENASTRNGSISADGNRISDSAFHFNAYGGSFSCNKGPIPVDNGPDPLNCTLEVTGFRWNVIEQVEGLHAISTFDMLPCSEATADEEGKCQLTKIDFFSEGGDFTDLSSIRMRSYYWSDTDEDRVFFMDDLQLGWTNNNYTAGLTRGGHI
;
A
#
# COMPACT_ATOMS: atom_id res chain seq x y z
N ASN A 1 0.32 4.40 -19.04
CA ASN A 1 -0.17 4.49 -17.66
C ASN A 1 0.68 3.57 -16.81
N PRO A 2 1.44 4.05 -15.81
CA PRO A 2 2.35 3.22 -15.02
C PRO A 2 1.69 1.97 -14.39
N THR A 3 0.40 2.03 -14.10
CA THR A 3 -0.36 0.97 -13.42
C THR A 3 -0.59 -0.31 -14.24
N HIS A 4 -0.39 -0.31 -15.57
CA HIS A 4 -0.51 -1.54 -16.37
C HIS A 4 0.71 -2.46 -16.27
N HIS A 5 1.78 -2.00 -15.63
CA HIS A 5 3.02 -2.76 -15.46
C HIS A 5 3.25 -3.20 -14.01
N LEU A 6 2.36 -2.77 -13.11
CA LEU A 6 2.37 -3.14 -11.71
C LEU A 6 1.24 -4.13 -11.45
N VAL A 7 1.53 -5.11 -10.59
CA VAL A 7 0.58 -6.10 -10.11
C VAL A 7 0.27 -5.77 -8.66
N PHE A 8 -1.03 -5.76 -8.35
CA PHE A 8 -1.53 -5.73 -6.99
C PHE A 8 -1.72 -7.18 -6.56
N ASN A 9 -0.97 -7.62 -5.56
CA ASN A 9 -1.10 -8.98 -5.04
C ASN A 9 -2.39 -9.17 -4.25
N GLU A 10 -2.56 -10.36 -3.69
CA GLU A 10 -3.80 -10.71 -3.01
C GLU A 10 -4.13 -9.77 -1.84
N GLY A 11 -5.43 -9.63 -1.61
CA GLY A 11 -6.00 -8.76 -0.58
C GLY A 11 -6.55 -7.44 -1.14
N PHE A 12 -6.07 -6.94 -2.28
CA PHE A 12 -6.64 -5.71 -2.85
C PHE A 12 -7.96 -5.94 -3.59
N ALA A 13 -8.92 -5.06 -3.35
CA ALA A 13 -10.18 -4.99 -4.05
C ALA A 13 -10.58 -3.53 -4.29
N TYR A 14 -11.36 -3.28 -5.33
CA TYR A 14 -12.09 -2.03 -5.43
C TYR A 14 -13.23 -2.03 -4.42
N VAL A 15 -13.35 -0.91 -3.71
CA VAL A 15 -14.48 -0.68 -2.82
C VAL A 15 -15.77 -0.60 -3.64
N PRO A 16 -16.83 -1.32 -3.26
CA PRO A 16 -18.12 -1.24 -3.91
C PRO A 16 -18.69 0.20 -3.92
N THR A 17 -19.40 0.57 -4.97
CA THR A 17 -19.96 1.93 -5.12
C THR A 17 -21.02 2.29 -4.08
N ASP A 18 -21.61 1.31 -3.40
CA ASP A 18 -22.57 1.45 -2.31
C ASP A 18 -21.90 1.51 -0.92
N TYR A 19 -20.58 1.40 -0.85
CA TYR A 19 -19.84 1.53 0.41
C TYR A 19 -19.64 3.02 0.74
N ASP A 20 -20.56 3.56 1.53
CA ASP A 20 -20.67 5.00 1.78
C ASP A 20 -19.92 5.47 3.05
N ALA A 21 -19.05 4.63 3.62
CA ALA A 21 -18.39 4.95 4.88
C ALA A 21 -17.11 5.80 4.72
N ILE A 22 -16.46 5.75 3.55
CA ILE A 22 -15.19 6.41 3.28
C ILE A 22 -15.31 7.25 2.01
N SER A 23 -14.84 8.49 2.06
CA SER A 23 -14.77 9.35 0.88
C SER A 23 -13.44 9.15 0.15
N PRO A 24 -13.43 8.86 -1.16
CA PRO A 24 -12.19 8.79 -1.94
C PRO A 24 -11.53 10.16 -2.03
N ALA A 25 -10.20 10.20 -1.94
CA ALA A 25 -9.44 11.44 -2.10
C ALA A 25 -9.49 11.94 -3.57
N SER A 26 -9.59 11.00 -4.52
CA SER A 26 -9.75 11.22 -5.95
C SER A 26 -10.89 10.36 -6.51
N PRO A 27 -12.16 10.82 -6.40
CA PRO A 27 -13.32 10.08 -6.88
C PRO A 27 -13.17 9.65 -8.36
N PRO A 28 -13.77 8.50 -8.77
CA PRO A 28 -14.78 7.74 -8.03
C PRO A 28 -14.27 6.45 -7.36
N TYR A 29 -12.98 6.13 -7.49
CA TYR A 29 -12.47 4.82 -7.10
C TYR A 29 -11.75 4.89 -5.74
N LEU A 30 -11.88 3.82 -4.98
CA LEU A 30 -11.21 3.62 -3.71
C LEU A 30 -10.73 2.18 -3.67
N VAL A 31 -9.48 1.97 -3.26
CA VAL A 31 -8.93 0.63 -3.06
C VAL A 31 -9.10 0.26 -1.59
N MET A 32 -9.47 -0.99 -1.32
CA MET A 32 -9.41 -1.59 0.00
C MET A 32 -8.49 -2.81 -0.01
N TYR A 33 -7.74 -2.98 1.08
CA TYR A 33 -7.00 -4.19 1.37
C TYR A 33 -7.75 -5.03 2.41
N LEU A 34 -7.95 -6.31 2.10
CA LEU A 34 -8.68 -7.29 2.89
C LEU A 34 -7.72 -8.43 3.27
N PRO A 35 -7.06 -8.37 4.45
CA PRO A 35 -6.10 -9.40 4.85
C PRO A 35 -6.74 -10.79 4.94
N ASN A 36 -8.01 -10.88 5.36
CA ASN A 36 -8.73 -12.16 5.45
C ASN A 36 -9.13 -12.77 4.09
N ARG A 37 -8.87 -12.08 2.98
CA ARG A 37 -9.11 -12.58 1.61
C ARG A 37 -7.83 -13.01 0.91
N THR A 38 -6.73 -13.09 1.63
CA THR A 38 -5.47 -13.56 1.10
C THR A 38 -5.37 -15.07 1.27
N THR A 39 -4.83 -15.77 0.28
CA THR A 39 -4.56 -17.21 0.39
C THR A 39 -3.50 -17.44 1.46
N THR A 40 -3.64 -18.55 2.18
CA THR A 40 -2.68 -19.01 3.21
C THR A 40 -1.39 -19.56 2.59
N ALA A 41 -1.02 -19.12 1.39
CA ALA A 41 0.26 -19.50 0.80
C ALA A 41 1.36 -19.04 1.76
N PRO A 42 2.28 -19.92 2.18
CA PRO A 42 3.34 -19.53 3.10
C PRO A 42 4.12 -18.39 2.47
N GLU A 43 4.15 -17.22 3.14
CA GLU A 43 4.95 -16.09 2.70
C GLU A 43 6.39 -16.57 2.52
N GLN A 44 6.86 -16.69 1.28
CA GLN A 44 8.27 -16.96 1.06
C GLN A 44 9.04 -15.68 1.44
N PRO A 45 10.04 -15.78 2.34
CA PRO A 45 10.74 -14.60 2.85
C PRO A 45 11.36 -13.75 1.73
N GLU A 46 11.71 -14.40 0.62
CA GLU A 46 12.59 -13.93 -0.46
C GLU A 46 11.89 -13.29 -1.67
N ASN A 47 10.55 -13.29 -1.72
CA ASN A 47 9.78 -12.70 -2.84
C ASN A 47 8.66 -11.79 -2.31
N ALA A 48 8.92 -10.48 -2.21
CA ALA A 48 7.92 -9.51 -1.79
C ALA A 48 6.78 -9.35 -2.79
N SER A 49 7.08 -9.54 -4.08
CA SER A 49 6.12 -9.62 -5.18
C SER A 49 5.10 -10.77 -5.09
N THR A 50 5.22 -11.67 -4.12
CA THR A 50 4.19 -12.70 -3.85
C THR A 50 3.53 -12.51 -2.48
N ARG A 51 3.89 -11.47 -1.73
CA ARG A 51 3.31 -11.21 -0.41
C ARG A 51 1.98 -10.49 -0.52
N ASN A 52 1.11 -10.80 0.42
CA ASN A 52 -0.16 -10.12 0.58
C ASN A 52 0.06 -8.64 0.89
N GLY A 53 -0.78 -7.80 0.29
CA GLY A 53 -0.69 -6.35 0.44
C GLY A 53 0.50 -5.71 -0.28
N SER A 54 1.14 -6.44 -1.21
CA SER A 54 2.22 -5.88 -2.03
C SER A 54 1.79 -5.44 -3.42
N ILE A 55 2.49 -4.44 -3.92
CA ILE A 55 2.42 -3.92 -5.27
C ILE A 55 3.82 -4.07 -5.85
N SER A 56 3.95 -4.73 -6.99
CA SER A 56 5.26 -5.04 -7.59
C SER A 56 5.23 -4.90 -9.10
N ALA A 57 6.42 -4.87 -9.72
CA ALA A 57 6.52 -5.20 -11.13
C ALA A 57 6.03 -6.64 -11.38
N ASP A 58 5.41 -6.87 -12.53
CA ASP A 58 4.82 -8.18 -12.89
C ASP A 58 5.89 -9.26 -13.16
N GLY A 59 5.89 -10.32 -12.35
CA GLY A 59 6.66 -11.56 -12.58
C GLY A 59 8.12 -11.30 -12.97
N ASN A 60 8.52 -11.77 -14.15
CA ASN A 60 9.91 -11.65 -14.65
C ASN A 60 10.39 -10.19 -14.79
N ARG A 61 9.48 -9.20 -14.85
CA ARG A 61 9.82 -7.78 -14.98
C ARG A 61 10.45 -7.20 -13.72
N ILE A 62 10.32 -7.90 -12.59
CA ILE A 62 10.91 -7.50 -11.31
C ILE A 62 12.43 -7.34 -11.35
N SER A 63 13.09 -8.07 -12.26
CA SER A 63 14.53 -8.03 -12.46
C SER A 63 15.00 -6.90 -13.38
N ASP A 64 14.08 -6.23 -14.06
CA ASP A 64 14.38 -5.18 -15.03
C ASP A 64 14.10 -3.80 -14.44
N SER A 65 15.16 -3.01 -14.28
CA SER A 65 15.12 -1.63 -13.79
C SER A 65 14.16 -0.70 -14.55
N ALA A 66 13.75 -1.06 -15.78
CA ALA A 66 12.70 -0.35 -16.49
C ALA A 66 11.35 -0.37 -15.75
N PHE A 67 11.12 -1.33 -14.87
CA PHE A 67 9.89 -1.48 -14.09
C PHE A 67 10.06 -1.16 -12.61
N HIS A 68 11.24 -0.67 -12.20
CA HIS A 68 11.44 -0.17 -10.85
C HIS A 68 10.81 1.21 -10.69
N PHE A 69 10.30 1.47 -9.50
CA PHE A 69 9.56 2.70 -9.19
C PHE A 69 9.97 3.31 -7.86
N ASN A 70 9.75 4.61 -7.75
CA ASN A 70 9.76 5.34 -6.50
C ASN A 70 8.32 5.42 -5.98
N ALA A 71 8.15 5.25 -4.67
CA ALA A 71 6.88 5.47 -3.98
C ALA A 71 6.99 6.72 -3.10
N TYR A 72 6.11 7.69 -3.32
CA TYR A 72 6.16 8.99 -2.67
C TYR A 72 5.18 9.11 -1.49
N GLY A 73 4.08 8.35 -1.54
CA GLY A 73 3.04 8.43 -0.52
C GLY A 73 1.66 8.15 -1.12
N GLY A 74 0.63 8.47 -0.36
CA GLY A 74 -0.75 8.32 -0.78
C GLY A 74 -1.74 8.73 0.30
N SER A 75 -3.03 8.47 0.06
CA SER A 75 -4.10 8.77 1.01
C SER A 75 -4.65 7.48 1.60
N PHE A 76 -4.68 7.35 2.92
CA PHE A 76 -5.00 6.10 3.60
C PHE A 76 -5.94 6.28 4.80
N SER A 77 -6.71 5.25 5.12
CA SER A 77 -7.46 5.15 6.38
C SER A 77 -7.63 3.69 6.74
N CYS A 78 -7.74 3.35 8.02
CA CYS A 78 -8.11 2.00 8.41
C CYS A 78 -9.62 1.88 8.63
N ASN A 79 -10.11 0.64 8.58
CA ASN A 79 -11.47 0.37 9.01
C ASN A 79 -11.67 0.75 10.48
N LYS A 80 -12.92 1.07 10.85
CA LYS A 80 -13.26 1.35 12.25
C LYS A 80 -12.87 0.17 13.13
N GLY A 81 -11.99 0.41 14.10
CA GLY A 81 -11.67 -0.56 15.15
C GLY A 81 -12.83 -0.75 16.12
N PRO A 82 -12.80 -1.81 16.95
CA PRO A 82 -13.81 -1.99 18.00
C PRO A 82 -13.88 -0.73 18.87
N ILE A 83 -15.05 -0.09 18.90
CA ILE A 83 -15.34 1.04 19.79
C ILE A 83 -15.43 0.46 21.20
N PRO A 84 -14.65 0.95 22.18
CA PRO A 84 -14.89 0.56 23.55
C PRO A 84 -16.30 1.01 23.97
N VAL A 85 -17.10 0.07 24.45
CA VAL A 85 -18.37 0.38 25.12
C VAL A 85 -18.08 1.17 26.40
N ASP A 86 -18.66 2.37 26.50
CA ASP A 86 -18.66 3.32 27.63
C ASP A 86 -17.33 3.53 28.39
N ASN A 87 -16.76 4.73 28.28
CA ASN A 87 -15.53 5.21 28.95
C ASN A 87 -14.20 4.52 28.56
N GLY A 88 -14.14 3.83 27.42
CA GLY A 88 -12.84 3.34 26.93
C GLY A 88 -12.05 4.39 26.15
N PRO A 89 -10.75 4.13 25.91
CA PRO A 89 -9.86 5.08 25.25
C PRO A 89 -10.35 5.44 23.84
N ASP A 90 -9.94 6.60 23.34
CA ASP A 90 -10.18 7.08 21.96
C ASP A 90 -10.00 5.96 20.92
N PRO A 91 -10.73 6.00 19.78
CA PRO A 91 -10.65 4.95 18.76
C PRO A 91 -9.18 4.63 18.45
N LEU A 92 -8.82 3.34 18.55
CA LEU A 92 -7.43 2.89 18.50
C LEU A 92 -6.73 3.46 17.26
N ASN A 93 -5.66 4.24 17.49
CA ASN A 93 -4.79 4.70 16.42
C ASN A 93 -4.32 3.49 15.60
N CYS A 94 -4.41 3.62 14.28
CA CYS A 94 -3.94 2.61 13.38
C CYS A 94 -2.61 3.02 12.79
N THR A 95 -1.72 2.06 12.64
CA THR A 95 -0.43 2.25 12.03
C THR A 95 -0.44 1.64 10.65
N LEU A 96 -0.01 2.41 9.65
CA LEU A 96 0.39 1.88 8.35
C LEU A 96 1.86 1.50 8.44
N GLU A 97 2.19 0.26 8.15
CA GLU A 97 3.57 -0.14 7.91
C GLU A 97 3.80 -0.28 6.41
N VAL A 98 4.82 0.42 5.93
CA VAL A 98 5.23 0.42 4.53
C VAL A 98 6.62 -0.18 4.45
N THR A 99 6.75 -1.23 3.65
CA THR A 99 7.99 -1.96 3.45
C THR A 99 8.39 -1.88 1.97
N GLY A 100 9.56 -1.31 1.69
CA GLY A 100 10.15 -1.23 0.35
C GLY A 100 11.15 -2.36 0.11
N PHE A 101 11.11 -2.94 -1.09
CA PHE A 101 12.02 -3.99 -1.53
C PHE A 101 12.72 -3.60 -2.82
N ARG A 102 13.97 -4.05 -2.96
CA ARG A 102 14.76 -3.87 -4.18
C ARG A 102 15.24 -5.20 -4.72
N TRP A 103 15.27 -5.33 -6.04
CA TRP A 103 15.84 -6.48 -6.70
C TRP A 103 17.38 -6.49 -6.57
N ASN A 104 17.93 -7.56 -6.02
CA ASN A 104 19.37 -7.79 -5.99
C ASN A 104 19.79 -8.59 -7.23
N VAL A 105 20.51 -7.94 -8.15
CA VAL A 105 20.97 -8.57 -9.40
C VAL A 105 22.00 -9.69 -9.20
N ILE A 106 22.74 -9.68 -8.09
CA ILE A 106 23.75 -10.70 -7.77
C ILE A 106 23.08 -11.95 -7.23
N GLU A 107 22.18 -11.77 -6.27
CA GLU A 107 21.50 -12.87 -5.57
C GLU A 107 20.24 -13.34 -6.29
N GLN A 108 19.75 -12.59 -7.29
CA GLN A 108 18.55 -12.86 -8.07
C GLN A 108 17.29 -13.00 -7.18
N VAL A 109 17.20 -12.17 -6.14
CA VAL A 109 16.10 -12.15 -5.16
C VAL A 109 15.78 -10.72 -4.75
N GLU A 110 14.59 -10.50 -4.18
CA GLU A 110 14.26 -9.21 -3.56
C GLU A 110 14.83 -9.13 -2.15
N GLY A 111 15.52 -8.03 -1.87
CA GLY A 111 16.01 -7.68 -0.54
C GLY A 111 15.15 -6.61 0.10
N LEU A 112 14.96 -6.72 1.42
CA LEU A 112 14.41 -5.64 2.22
C LEU A 112 15.30 -4.41 2.08
N HIS A 113 14.71 -3.27 1.73
CA HIS A 113 15.43 -2.01 1.55
C HIS A 113 15.04 -0.95 2.58
N ALA A 114 13.73 -0.77 2.82
CA ALA A 114 13.22 0.23 3.76
C ALA A 114 11.99 -0.27 4.50
N ILE A 115 11.84 0.16 5.76
CA ILE A 115 10.60 0.02 6.54
C ILE A 115 10.31 1.35 7.22
N SER A 116 9.07 1.80 7.14
CA SER A 116 8.59 2.96 7.89
C SER A 116 7.16 2.74 8.34
N THR A 117 6.81 3.34 9.47
CA THR A 117 5.48 3.24 10.08
C THR A 117 4.87 4.63 10.20
N PHE A 118 3.60 4.77 9.87
CA PHE A 118 2.89 6.04 9.86
C PHE A 118 1.60 5.93 10.65
N ASP A 119 1.29 6.94 11.44
CA ASP A 119 0.01 7.03 12.13
C ASP A 119 -1.09 7.42 11.14
N MET A 120 -2.21 6.69 11.21
CA MET A 120 -3.42 6.94 10.45
C MET A 120 -4.61 7.05 11.38
N LEU A 121 -5.51 7.97 11.05
CA LEU A 121 -6.76 8.10 11.77
C LEU A 121 -7.70 6.93 11.40
N PRO A 122 -8.29 6.25 12.40
CA PRO A 122 -9.34 5.28 12.14
C PRO A 122 -10.60 5.99 11.65
N CYS A 123 -11.37 5.29 10.80
CA CYS A 123 -12.69 5.77 10.43
C CYS A 123 -13.64 5.74 11.64
N SER A 124 -14.09 6.90 12.10
CA SER A 124 -14.93 7.08 13.27
C SER A 124 -15.88 8.27 13.07
N GLU A 125 -16.90 8.42 13.92
CA GLU A 125 -17.78 9.59 13.87
C GLU A 125 -17.03 10.91 14.11
N ALA A 126 -15.91 10.87 14.85
CA ALA A 126 -15.07 12.04 15.10
C ALA A 126 -14.19 12.42 13.89
N THR A 127 -13.99 11.48 12.95
CA THR A 127 -13.15 11.65 11.75
C THR A 127 -13.98 11.66 10.46
N ALA A 128 -15.31 11.65 10.62
CA ALA A 128 -16.27 11.79 9.54
C ALA A 128 -16.45 13.26 9.13
N ASP A 129 -16.68 13.49 7.85
CA ASP A 129 -17.04 14.80 7.29
C ASP A 129 -18.52 15.16 7.54
N GLU A 130 -18.95 16.29 6.98
CA GLU A 130 -20.34 16.77 7.10
C GLU A 130 -21.39 15.79 6.51
N GLU A 131 -20.96 14.86 5.66
CA GLU A 131 -21.79 13.81 5.05
C GLU A 131 -21.73 12.50 5.85
N GLY A 132 -20.95 12.46 6.94
CA GLY A 132 -20.78 11.27 7.77
C GLY A 132 -19.73 10.28 7.24
N LYS A 133 -18.90 10.68 6.26
CA LYS A 133 -17.90 9.80 5.64
C LYS A 133 -16.50 10.10 6.18
N CYS A 134 -15.75 9.06 6.50
CA CYS A 134 -14.39 9.26 6.98
C CYS A 134 -13.46 9.70 5.85
N GLN A 135 -12.58 10.63 6.18
CA GLN A 135 -11.59 11.18 5.26
C GLN A 135 -10.28 10.39 5.32
N LEU A 136 -9.61 10.28 4.18
CA LEU A 136 -8.30 9.65 4.11
C LEU A 136 -7.20 10.59 4.64
N THR A 137 -6.26 10.02 5.39
CA THR A 137 -5.05 10.70 5.87
C THR A 137 -3.99 10.66 4.76
N LYS A 138 -3.47 11.82 4.37
CA LYS A 138 -2.34 11.90 3.44
C LYS A 138 -1.05 11.53 4.16
N ILE A 139 -0.31 10.57 3.62
CA ILE A 139 0.97 10.10 4.14
C ILE A 139 2.04 10.34 3.09
N ASP A 140 3.13 10.99 3.50
CA ASP A 140 4.36 11.15 2.74
C ASP A 140 5.36 10.09 3.21
N PHE A 141 5.76 9.18 2.31
CA PHE A 141 6.64 8.07 2.69
C PHE A 141 8.07 8.51 3.04
N PHE A 142 8.45 9.74 2.72
CA PHE A 142 9.76 10.29 3.10
C PHE A 142 9.74 10.97 4.48
N SER A 143 8.57 11.15 5.12
CA SER A 143 8.48 11.91 6.39
C SER A 143 9.24 11.26 7.54
N GLU A 144 9.29 9.93 7.57
CA GLU A 144 9.96 9.13 8.61
C GLU A 144 11.41 8.76 8.24
N GLY A 145 11.95 9.32 7.14
CA GLY A 145 13.33 9.08 6.70
C GLY A 145 13.57 7.75 6.00
N GLY A 146 12.51 7.00 5.65
CA GLY A 146 12.61 5.82 4.80
C GLY A 146 12.98 6.16 3.36
N ASP A 147 13.84 5.35 2.73
CA ASP A 147 14.16 5.47 1.31
C ASP A 147 13.28 4.54 0.47
N PHE A 148 12.23 5.10 -0.12
CA PHE A 148 11.29 4.38 -0.99
C PHE A 148 11.55 4.62 -2.48
N THR A 149 12.82 4.71 -2.87
CA THR A 149 13.24 4.86 -4.28
C THR A 149 13.77 3.56 -4.88
N ASP A 150 13.74 3.45 -6.22
CA ASP A 150 14.24 2.30 -6.99
C ASP A 150 13.71 0.94 -6.52
N LEU A 151 12.44 0.90 -6.13
CA LEU A 151 11.78 -0.28 -5.59
C LEU A 151 11.36 -1.22 -6.72
N SER A 152 11.56 -2.52 -6.51
CA SER A 152 10.97 -3.58 -7.32
C SER A 152 9.58 -3.97 -6.81
N SER A 153 9.38 -3.86 -5.49
CA SER A 153 8.09 -4.08 -4.81
C SER A 153 7.94 -3.16 -3.59
N ILE A 154 6.69 -2.87 -3.24
CA ILE A 154 6.30 -2.22 -1.99
C ILE A 154 5.21 -3.05 -1.32
N ARG A 155 5.27 -3.25 -0.01
CA ARG A 155 4.21 -3.88 0.78
C ARG A 155 3.65 -2.89 1.77
N MET A 156 2.33 -2.88 1.88
CA MET A 156 1.61 -2.10 2.87
C MET A 156 0.75 -3.05 3.71
N ARG A 157 0.82 -2.90 5.03
CA ARG A 157 -0.09 -3.55 5.97
C ARG A 157 -0.54 -2.54 7.02
N SER A 158 -1.67 -2.81 7.66
CA SER A 158 -2.16 -1.95 8.73
C SER A 158 -2.44 -2.74 9.99
N TYR A 159 -2.23 -2.15 11.15
CA TYR A 159 -2.53 -2.79 12.43
C TYR A 159 -2.92 -1.75 13.48
N TYR A 160 -3.59 -2.18 14.54
CA TYR A 160 -3.80 -1.31 15.70
C TYR A 160 -2.56 -1.36 16.59
N TRP A 161 -2.20 -0.23 17.23
CA TRP A 161 -1.03 -0.17 18.12
C TRP A 161 -1.07 -1.20 19.25
N SER A 162 -2.27 -1.61 19.67
CA SER A 162 -2.50 -2.60 20.73
C SER A 162 -2.35 -4.05 20.27
N ASP A 163 -2.30 -4.27 18.96
CA ASP A 163 -2.31 -5.60 18.34
C ASP A 163 -1.59 -5.55 16.99
N THR A 164 -0.26 -5.53 17.06
CA THR A 164 0.64 -5.38 15.89
C THR A 164 0.75 -6.63 15.02
N ASP A 165 0.28 -7.77 15.54
CA ASP A 165 0.37 -9.06 14.89
C ASP A 165 -0.85 -9.34 13.99
N GLU A 166 -1.97 -8.66 14.22
CA GLU A 166 -3.17 -8.79 13.40
C GLU A 166 -3.21 -7.74 12.29
N ASP A 167 -3.03 -8.19 11.04
CA ASP A 167 -3.20 -7.35 9.85
C ASP A 167 -4.67 -6.94 9.68
N ARG A 168 -4.91 -5.65 9.44
CA ARG A 168 -6.22 -5.01 9.43
C ARG A 168 -6.57 -4.49 8.04
N VAL A 169 -7.87 -4.25 7.84
CA VAL A 169 -8.38 -3.65 6.62
C VAL A 169 -7.94 -2.20 6.56
N PHE A 170 -7.36 -1.79 5.44
CA PHE A 170 -7.13 -0.39 5.13
C PHE A 170 -7.70 -0.01 3.77
N PHE A 171 -7.98 1.28 3.64
CA PHE A 171 -8.41 1.95 2.43
C PHE A 171 -7.24 2.78 1.91
N MET A 172 -7.11 2.86 0.59
CA MET A 172 -6.05 3.57 -0.10
C MET A 172 -6.61 4.25 -1.34
N ASP A 173 -6.18 5.48 -1.56
CA ASP A 173 -6.41 6.23 -2.79
C ASP A 173 -5.23 7.16 -3.08
N ASP A 174 -5.13 7.65 -4.32
CA ASP A 174 -4.07 8.56 -4.78
C ASP A 174 -2.65 8.07 -4.41
N LEU A 175 -2.36 6.79 -4.66
CA LEU A 175 -1.00 6.26 -4.47
C LEU A 175 -0.04 6.88 -5.48
N GLN A 176 0.92 7.65 -5.00
CA GLN A 176 1.84 8.42 -5.81
C GLN A 176 3.09 7.59 -6.11
N LEU A 177 3.18 7.12 -7.36
CA LEU A 177 4.30 6.33 -7.87
C LEU A 177 4.94 7.01 -9.08
N GLY A 178 6.24 6.79 -9.28
CA GLY A 178 6.96 7.27 -10.46
C GLY A 178 8.04 6.30 -10.89
N TRP A 179 8.25 6.13 -12.19
CA TRP A 179 9.32 5.28 -12.70
C TRP A 179 10.69 5.83 -12.31
N THR A 180 11.57 4.95 -11.82
CA THR A 180 12.94 5.33 -11.46
C THR A 180 13.78 5.52 -12.71
N ASN A 181 13.70 4.59 -13.67
CA ASN A 181 14.43 4.66 -14.94
C ASN A 181 13.61 5.36 -16.04
N ASN A 182 13.89 6.64 -16.26
CA ASN A 182 13.19 7.49 -17.23
C ASN A 182 13.93 7.67 -18.57
N ASN A 183 14.91 6.81 -18.88
CA ASN A 183 15.59 6.87 -20.17
C ASN A 183 14.70 6.37 -21.32
N TYR A 184 15.08 6.72 -22.56
CA TYR A 184 14.32 6.37 -23.76
C TYR A 184 14.12 4.86 -23.92
N THR A 185 15.18 4.07 -23.71
CA THR A 185 15.15 2.61 -23.84
C THR A 185 14.17 1.98 -22.84
N ALA A 186 14.18 2.41 -21.59
CA ALA A 186 13.27 1.95 -20.55
C ALA A 186 11.82 2.31 -20.88
N GLY A 187 11.60 3.46 -21.51
CA GLY A 187 10.30 3.85 -22.06
C GLY A 187 9.81 2.90 -23.16
N LEU A 188 10.68 2.51 -24.10
CA LEU A 188 10.36 1.53 -25.14
C LEU A 188 10.01 0.15 -24.54
N THR A 189 10.81 -0.32 -23.57
CA THR A 189 10.57 -1.58 -22.86
C THR A 189 9.18 -1.61 -22.23
N ARG A 190 8.78 -0.52 -21.55
CA ARG A 190 7.43 -0.40 -20.98
C ARG A 190 6.34 -0.32 -22.06
N GLY A 191 6.61 0.38 -23.17
CA GLY A 191 5.68 0.52 -24.28
C GLY A 191 5.42 -0.76 -25.09
N GLY A 192 6.12 -1.86 -24.80
CA GLY A 192 6.00 -3.10 -25.55
C GLY A 192 6.67 -3.04 -26.94
N HIS A 193 7.55 -2.06 -27.16
CA HIS A 193 8.38 -1.97 -28.36
C HIS A 193 9.73 -2.61 -28.11
N ILE A 194 9.78 -3.93 -28.28
CA ILE A 194 11.00 -4.74 -28.39
C ILE A 194 10.81 -5.76 -29.51
#